data_AF-A0A9E2LSN5-F1
#
_entry.id   AF-A0A9E2LSN5-F1
#
_cell.length_a   1.000
_cell.length_b   1.000
_cell.length_c   1.000
_cell.angle_alpha   90.00
_cell.angle_beta   90.00
_cell.angle_gamma   90.00
#
_symmetry.space_group_name_H-M   'P 1'
#
loop_
_entity.id
_entity.type
_entity.pdbx_description
1 polymer ?
#
loop_
_entity_poly.entity_id
_entity_poly.type
_entity_poly.pdbx_seq_one_letter_code
_entity_poly.pdbx_strand_id
1 'polypeptide(L)'
;MKTVTLDVRSPGDAMAGLAATWKGDKAKTSARISFASPEVLWRVLTQKRWELLKALCGAGPVSIREAARRVGRDVKAVHGDVTALLNAGVIDRTEDGRIVFPFDAVKVEFLLQAA
;
A
#
# COMPACT_ATOMS: atom_id res chain seq x y z
N MET A 1 -12.76 -0.43 10.87
CA MET A 1 -11.92 0.33 9.92
C MET A 1 -10.57 -0.36 9.83
N LYS A 2 -10.22 -0.88 8.65
CA LYS A 2 -8.95 -1.57 8.38
C LYS A 2 -7.91 -0.53 7.97
N THR A 3 -6.87 -0.33 8.78
CA THR A 3 -5.81 0.65 8.50
C THR A 3 -4.51 -0.08 8.17
N VAL A 4 -3.83 0.35 7.10
CA VAL A 4 -2.48 -0.09 6.79
C VAL A 4 -1.47 0.98 7.17
N THR A 5 -0.35 0.54 7.74
CA THR A 5 0.81 1.39 8.02
C THR A 5 1.90 1.12 6.99
N LEU A 6 2.33 2.17 6.30
CA LEU A 6 3.46 2.17 5.39
C LEU A 6 4.65 2.76 6.14
N ASP A 7 5.66 1.93 6.42
CA ASP A 7 6.82 2.35 7.21
C ASP A 7 8.15 2.03 6.51
N VAL A 8 9.22 2.61 7.05
CA VAL A 8 10.59 2.33 6.60
C VAL A 8 11.32 1.60 7.71
N ARG A 9 11.78 0.39 7.43
CA ARG A 9 12.46 -0.47 8.41
C ARG A 9 13.54 -1.31 7.72
N SER A 10 14.57 -1.68 8.47
CA SER A 10 15.53 -2.65 7.97
C SER A 10 14.86 -4.04 7.84
N PRO A 11 15.32 -4.90 6.92
CA PRO A 11 14.83 -6.27 6.83
C PRO A 11 14.98 -7.06 8.14
N GLY A 12 16.05 -6.79 8.90
CA GLY A 12 16.29 -7.40 10.21
C GLY A 12 15.21 -7.02 11.23
N ASP A 13 14.87 -5.73 11.32
CA ASP A 13 13.83 -5.24 12.23
C ASP A 13 12.44 -5.74 11.84
N ALA A 14 12.18 -5.84 10.53
CA ALA A 14 10.93 -6.39 10.02
C ALA A 14 10.74 -7.86 10.43
N MET A 15 11.80 -8.68 10.31
CA MET A 15 11.78 -10.09 10.71
C MET A 15 11.73 -10.28 12.22
N ALA A 16 12.45 -9.47 12.98
CA ALA A 16 12.39 -9.50 14.45
C ALA A 16 10.98 -9.16 14.96
N GLY A 17 10.34 -8.14 14.38
CA GLY A 17 8.95 -7.78 14.69
C GLY A 17 7.97 -8.90 14.37
N LEU A 18 8.15 -9.59 13.24
CA LEU A 18 7.31 -10.72 12.83
C LEU A 18 7.47 -11.92 13.78
N ALA A 19 8.71 -12.25 14.16
CA ALA A 19 9.01 -13.29 15.14
C ALA A 19 8.45 -12.99 16.53
N ALA A 20 8.47 -11.72 16.96
CA ALA A 20 7.87 -11.28 18.22
C ALA A 20 6.34 -11.43 18.21
N THR A 21 5.67 -11.10 17.09
CA THR A 21 4.22 -11.28 16.95
C THR A 21 3.77 -12.74 16.89
N TRP A 22 4.64 -13.67 16.51
CA TRP A 22 4.35 -15.11 16.57
C TRP A 22 4.56 -15.72 17.96
N LYS A 23 5.43 -15.13 18.79
CA LYS A 23 5.74 -15.63 20.15
C LYS A 23 4.86 -15.00 21.24
N GLY A 24 4.16 -13.92 20.94
CA GLY A 24 3.31 -13.18 21.88
C GLY A 24 1.86 -13.10 21.42
N ASP A 25 0.96 -13.07 22.40
CA ASP A 25 -0.50 -13.08 22.29
C ASP A 25 -1.08 -12.10 21.24
N LYS A 26 -2.27 -12.44 20.72
CA LYS A 26 -2.99 -11.88 19.55
C LYS A 26 -3.37 -10.40 19.67
N ALA A 27 -2.44 -9.50 19.93
CA ALA A 27 -2.70 -8.07 20.09
C ALA A 27 -2.68 -7.36 18.73
N LYS A 28 -3.88 -7.21 18.14
CA LYS A 28 -4.23 -6.25 17.07
C LYS A 28 -3.12 -6.02 16.02
N THR A 29 -2.94 -6.98 15.13
CA THR A 29 -2.05 -6.84 13.97
C THR A 29 -2.60 -5.75 13.04
N SER A 30 -2.19 -4.49 13.24
CA SER A 30 -2.38 -3.45 12.23
C SER A 30 -1.62 -3.90 10.98
N ALA A 31 -2.29 -3.95 9.82
CA ALA A 31 -1.63 -4.31 8.58
C ALA A 31 -0.46 -3.37 8.32
N ARG A 32 0.67 -3.91 7.90
CA ARG A 32 1.90 -3.15 7.71
C ARG A 32 2.60 -3.57 6.43
N ILE A 33 3.07 -2.58 5.67
CA ILE A 33 3.91 -2.76 4.49
C ILE A 33 5.18 -1.95 4.74
N SER A 34 6.31 -2.64 4.84
CA SER A 34 7.60 -2.02 5.14
C SER A 34 8.43 -1.84 3.88
N PHE A 35 9.01 -0.67 3.72
CA PHE A 35 9.95 -0.32 2.66
C PHE A 35 11.38 -0.29 3.21
N ALA A 36 12.35 -0.65 2.39
CA ALA A 36 13.76 -0.70 2.78
C ALA A 36 14.36 0.69 3.05
N SER A 37 13.81 1.73 2.41
CA SER A 37 14.26 3.12 2.61
C SER A 37 13.13 4.11 2.24
N PRO A 38 13.21 5.37 2.69
CA PRO A 38 12.25 6.40 2.29
C PRO A 38 12.24 6.64 0.77
N GLU A 39 13.39 6.53 0.10
CA GLU A 39 13.49 6.71 -1.35
C GLU A 39 12.73 5.64 -2.12
N VAL A 40 12.74 4.39 -1.62
CA VAL A 40 11.93 3.30 -2.20
C VAL A 40 10.45 3.57 -1.98
N LEU A 41 10.07 3.99 -0.78
CA LEU A 41 8.69 4.38 -0.47
C LEU A 41 8.21 5.48 -1.44
N TRP A 42 9.00 6.53 -1.66
CA TRP A 42 8.62 7.62 -2.56
C TRP A 42 8.60 7.24 -4.04
N ARG A 43 9.43 6.28 -4.45
CA ARG A 43 9.36 5.71 -5.80
C ARG A 43 8.05 4.95 -6.03
N VAL A 44 7.49 4.35 -4.99
CA VAL A 44 6.21 3.62 -5.04
C VAL A 44 5.02 4.57 -4.87
N LEU A 45 5.02 5.40 -3.83
CA LEU A 45 3.95 6.35 -3.49
C LEU A 45 4.15 7.72 -4.13
N THR A 46 4.17 7.74 -5.46
CA THR A 46 4.13 9.00 -6.19
C THR A 46 2.79 9.71 -5.95
N GLN A 47 2.72 11.03 -6.16
CA GLN A 47 1.48 11.80 -6.01
C GLN A 47 0.29 11.18 -6.75
N LYS A 48 0.50 10.79 -8.02
CA LYS A 48 -0.50 10.17 -8.88
C LYS A 48 -1.01 8.82 -8.35
N ARG A 49 -0.13 8.03 -7.73
CA ARG A 49 -0.49 6.74 -7.11
C ARG A 49 -1.15 6.93 -5.76
N TRP A 50 -0.78 7.98 -5.02
CA TRP A 50 -1.47 8.37 -3.80
C TRP A 50 -2.91 8.81 -4.07
N GLU A 51 -3.14 9.59 -5.12
CA GLU A 51 -4.49 9.94 -5.60
C GLU A 51 -5.31 8.69 -5.97
N LEU A 52 -4.67 7.73 -6.65
CA LEU A 52 -5.29 6.44 -6.96
C LEU A 52 -5.64 5.65 -5.70
N LEU A 53 -4.73 5.55 -4.71
CA LEU A 53 -5.00 4.87 -3.45
C LEU A 53 -6.17 5.52 -2.70
N LYS A 54 -6.22 6.86 -2.63
CA LYS A 54 -7.37 7.58 -2.05
C LYS A 54 -8.69 7.22 -2.71
N ALA A 55 -8.71 7.08 -4.04
CA ALA A 55 -9.91 6.71 -4.78
C ALA A 55 -10.33 5.23 -4.59
N LEU A 56 -9.39 4.38 -4.17
CA LEU A 56 -9.60 2.96 -3.89
C LEU A 56 -9.88 2.67 -2.41
N CYS A 57 -9.50 3.56 -1.48
CA CYS A 57 -9.81 3.42 -0.06
C CYS A 57 -11.32 3.19 0.18
N GLY A 58 -11.66 2.08 0.84
CA GLY A 58 -13.05 1.72 1.14
C GLY A 58 -13.93 1.41 -0.09
N ALA A 59 -13.37 1.37 -1.30
CA ALA A 59 -14.12 1.18 -2.55
C ALA A 59 -14.56 -0.27 -2.80
N GLY A 60 -13.87 -1.23 -2.19
CA GLY A 60 -13.95 -2.65 -2.57
C GLY A 60 -13.31 -2.94 -3.94
N PRO A 61 -13.51 -4.16 -4.50
CA PRO A 61 -12.92 -4.56 -5.77
C PRO A 61 -13.53 -3.81 -6.97
N VAL A 62 -12.68 -3.13 -7.74
CA VAL A 62 -13.08 -2.35 -8.93
C VAL A 62 -12.24 -2.72 -10.16
N SER A 63 -12.76 -2.43 -11.35
CA SER A 63 -11.97 -2.56 -12.58
C SER A 63 -10.98 -1.40 -12.71
N ILE A 64 -9.92 -1.59 -13.51
CA ILE A 64 -8.96 -0.50 -13.83
C ILE A 64 -9.68 0.66 -14.53
N ARG A 65 -10.70 0.39 -15.35
CA ARG A 65 -11.51 1.43 -16.01
C ARG A 65 -12.29 2.27 -15.00
N GLU A 66 -12.89 1.62 -14.00
CA GLU A 66 -13.60 2.34 -12.94
C GLU A 66 -12.63 3.16 -12.09
N ALA A 67 -11.46 2.60 -11.75
CA ALA A 67 -10.43 3.35 -11.04
C ALA A 67 -10.00 4.60 -11.84
N ALA A 68 -9.79 4.47 -13.15
CA ALA A 68 -9.45 5.57 -14.05
C ALA A 68 -10.54 6.66 -14.08
N ARG A 69 -11.82 6.26 -14.13
CA ARG A 69 -12.96 7.18 -14.07
C ARG A 69 -12.98 7.97 -12.76
N ARG A 70 -12.70 7.33 -11.62
CA ARG A 70 -12.70 7.98 -10.29
C ARG A 70 -11.61 9.03 -10.15
N VAL A 71 -10.43 8.80 -10.73
CA VAL A 71 -9.32 9.76 -10.68
C VAL A 71 -9.30 10.73 -11.87
N GLY A 72 -10.25 10.63 -12.81
CA GLY A 72 -10.33 11.52 -13.96
C GLY A 72 -9.13 11.42 -14.92
N ARG A 73 -8.53 10.23 -15.06
CA ARG A 73 -7.32 10.01 -15.88
C ARG A 73 -7.55 8.94 -16.94
N ASP A 74 -6.70 8.91 -17.96
CA ASP A 74 -6.76 7.88 -18.98
C ASP A 74 -6.40 6.49 -18.43
N VAL A 75 -7.02 5.46 -19.01
CA VAL A 75 -6.87 4.06 -18.57
C VAL A 75 -5.43 3.58 -18.71
N LYS A 76 -4.67 4.05 -19.72
CA LYS A 76 -3.30 3.61 -19.97
C LYS A 76 -2.36 4.09 -18.86
N ALA A 77 -2.47 5.36 -18.45
CA ALA A 77 -1.72 5.91 -17.33
C ALA A 77 -2.08 5.22 -16.01
N VAL A 78 -3.37 4.98 -15.77
CA VAL A 78 -3.84 4.30 -14.55
C VAL A 78 -3.37 2.84 -14.51
N HIS A 79 -3.34 2.15 -15.66
CA HIS A 79 -2.82 0.79 -15.72
C HIS A 79 -1.36 0.71 -15.27
N GLY A 80 -0.51 1.64 -15.71
CA GLY A 80 0.90 1.70 -15.29
C GLY A 80 1.05 1.91 -13.78
N ASP A 81 0.22 2.79 -13.19
CA ASP A 81 0.20 3.03 -11.76
C ASP A 81 -0.29 1.81 -10.96
N VAL A 82 -1.35 1.15 -11.46
CA VAL A 82 -1.88 -0.09 -10.88
C VAL A 82 -0.83 -1.20 -10.90
N THR A 83 -0.13 -1.39 -12.02
CA THR A 83 0.95 -2.39 -12.12
C THR A 83 2.07 -2.10 -11.12
N ALA A 84 2.48 -0.84 -10.96
CA ALA A 84 3.50 -0.48 -9.98
C ALA A 84 3.06 -0.78 -8.54
N LEU A 85 1.80 -0.47 -8.19
CA LEU A 85 1.25 -0.74 -6.86
C LEU A 85 1.07 -2.24 -6.58
N LEU A 86 0.67 -3.02 -7.59
CA LEU A 86 0.59 -4.50 -7.51
C LEU A 86 1.98 -5.09 -7.26
N ASN A 87 2.99 -4.67 -8.04
CA ASN A 87 4.36 -5.15 -7.90
C ASN A 87 4.98 -4.78 -6.54
N ALA A 88 4.56 -3.66 -5.96
CA ALA A 88 4.98 -3.23 -4.63
C ALA A 88 4.18 -3.91 -3.49
N GLY A 89 3.17 -4.72 -3.81
CA GLY A 89 2.30 -5.39 -2.83
C GLY A 89 1.39 -4.43 -2.04
N VAL A 90 1.11 -3.25 -2.58
CA VAL A 90 0.27 -2.23 -1.92
C VAL A 90 -1.22 -2.47 -2.20
N ILE A 91 -1.55 -2.98 -3.38
CA ILE A 91 -2.90 -3.38 -3.78
C ILE A 91 -2.86 -4.83 -4.26
N ASP A 92 -4.02 -5.48 -4.24
CA ASP A 92 -4.17 -6.88 -4.67
C ASP A 92 -5.03 -6.99 -5.93
N ARG A 93 -4.87 -8.10 -6.64
CA ARG A 93 -5.75 -8.53 -7.72
C ARG A 93 -6.66 -9.64 -7.22
N THR A 94 -7.96 -9.49 -7.41
CA THR A 94 -8.95 -10.52 -7.09
C THR A 94 -8.97 -11.62 -8.16
N GLU A 95 -9.55 -12.76 -7.83
CA GLU A 95 -9.65 -13.92 -8.75
C GLU A 95 -10.35 -13.60 -10.07
N ASP A 96 -11.32 -12.68 -10.04
CA ASP A 96 -12.05 -12.21 -11.21
C ASP A 96 -11.35 -11.05 -11.96
N GLY A 97 -10.08 -10.78 -11.64
CA GLY A 97 -9.23 -9.83 -12.36
C GLY A 97 -9.45 -8.36 -12.00
N ARG A 98 -10.27 -8.05 -10.98
CA ARG A 98 -10.40 -6.69 -10.44
C ARG A 98 -9.23 -6.34 -9.52
N ILE A 99 -9.07 -5.05 -9.23
CA ILE A 99 -8.10 -4.55 -8.26
C ILE A 99 -8.81 -4.14 -6.98
N VAL A 100 -8.14 -4.34 -5.85
CA VAL A 100 -8.67 -3.96 -4.55
C VAL A 100 -7.55 -3.38 -3.68
N PHE A 101 -7.85 -2.28 -3.02
CA PHE A 101 -7.08 -1.81 -1.87
C PHE A 101 -7.86 -2.21 -0.62
N PRO A 102 -7.43 -3.24 0.15
CA PRO A 102 -8.27 -3.88 1.17
C PRO A 102 -8.34 -3.08 2.49
N PHE A 103 -8.02 -1.79 2.44
CA PHE A 103 -7.91 -0.91 3.59
C PHE A 103 -8.78 0.34 3.42
N ASP A 104 -9.27 0.85 4.54
CA ASP A 104 -10.09 2.07 4.64
C ASP A 104 -9.21 3.30 4.87
N ALA A 105 -8.01 3.12 5.42
CA ALA A 105 -7.11 4.21 5.77
C ALA A 105 -5.64 3.80 5.61
N VAL A 106 -4.80 4.80 5.31
CA VAL A 106 -3.34 4.65 5.17
C VAL A 106 -2.66 5.58 6.16
N LYS A 107 -1.77 5.02 7.00
CA LYS A 107 -0.83 5.77 7.81
C LYS A 107 0.56 5.63 7.18
N VAL A 108 1.28 6.73 7.01
CA VAL A 108 2.69 6.70 6.58
C VAL A 108 3.54 7.20 7.72
N GLU A 109 4.54 6.42 8.14
CA GLU A 109 5.45 6.79 9.23
C GLU A 109 6.89 6.38 8.93
N PHE A 110 7.81 7.33 8.97
CA PHE A 110 9.25 7.07 8.99
C PHE A 110 9.97 8.28 9.56
N LEU A 111 11.21 8.06 10.03
CA LEU A 111 12.03 9.09 10.64
C LEU A 111 13.22 9.40 9.72
N LEU A 112 13.41 10.67 9.40
CA LEU A 112 14.60 11.16 8.71
C LEU A 112 15.54 11.77 9.75
N GLN A 113 16.72 11.20 9.91
CA GLN A 113 17.76 11.74 10.80
C GLN A 113 18.70 12.65 9.99
N ALA A 114 19.21 13.70 10.64
CA ALA A 114 20.29 14.48 10.09
C ALA A 114 21.52 13.58 9.85
N ALA A 115 22.30 13.92 8.82
CA ALA A 115 23.55 13.25 8.49
C ALA A 115 24.65 13.54 9.52
#